data_AF-A0A6H1W8H1-F1
#
_entry.id   AF-A0A6H1W8H1-F1
#
_cell.length_a   1.000
_cell.length_b   1.000
_cell.length_c   1.000
_cell.angle_alpha   90.00
_cell.angle_beta   90.00
_cell.angle_gamma   90.00
#
_symmetry.space_group_name_H-M   'P 1'
#
loop_
_entity.id
_entity.type
_entity.pdbx_description
1 polymer ?
#
loop_
_entity_poly.entity_id
_entity_poly.type
_entity_poly.pdbx_seq_one_letter_code
_entity_poly.pdbx_strand_id
1 'polypeptide(L)'
;MAATRRIGHTISPHRTSSTSTETTTDTTTDTETYDLVIVSNRLPVDRVTDDDGTASWRPSPGGLVAALEPVMRAEDGVWIGWAGVADEDIDPFEADGINILPVRLSEQDLQEYYEGFSNDTLWPLYHDVIAQPSFHREWWDTYVKVNQRFADAAAAVSAKGAVVWVHDYQLQLVPAMLRAQRPDLVIGFFNHIPFPPYGIYSQLPWRRQIIDGLLGADVIGFQRVADAGNFSRAVRRLKGYETRGPIIEVPIDTDDPDAGSHRHVTTNKHGGLARTVLARQFPISIDAERYQELAKRPEIQERARQIREELGNPEKILLGVDRLDYTKGIGHRLKAFGELLAEGKLDSEHVTLVQVASPSRERVETYMQLRDEIELTVGRINGDYSTLGHTAIAYLHHGYPREEMVALYLAADVMLVTALRDGMNLVAKEYVATRADDDGVLVLSEFAGASDELRQALLINPHDIEGLKETIQQAIAMPRRERTRRMRALRKRVLTNDVAKWSASFLDALTRSAHGDHPLQNPPVNRR
;
A
#
# COMPACT_ATOMS: atom_id res chain seq x y z
N MET A 1 -24.67 65.23 21.27
CA MET A 1 -24.85 66.69 21.46
C MET A 1 -23.97 67.15 22.61
N ALA A 2 -23.17 68.18 22.33
CA ALA A 2 -22.57 69.18 23.22
C ALA A 2 -21.95 68.74 24.56
N ALA A 3 -20.62 68.86 24.58
CA ALA A 3 -19.73 68.87 25.73
C ALA A 3 -19.92 70.09 26.65
N THR A 4 -19.56 69.94 27.92
CA THR A 4 -19.36 71.06 28.85
C THR A 4 -18.00 70.95 29.55
N ARG A 5 -17.07 71.83 29.12
CA ARG A 5 -16.07 72.66 29.84
C ARG A 5 -15.57 72.18 31.23
N ARG A 6 -14.25 71.98 31.41
CA ARG A 6 -13.17 72.99 31.76
C ARG A 6 -13.36 73.60 33.17
N ILE A 7 -12.40 73.82 34.08
CA ILE A 7 -10.92 73.85 34.18
C ILE A 7 -10.55 73.99 35.68
N GLY A 8 -9.34 73.57 36.08
CA GLY A 8 -8.57 74.15 37.22
C GLY A 8 -8.04 73.09 38.22
N HIS A 9 -6.81 73.10 38.73
CA HIS A 9 -5.60 73.89 38.48
C HIS A 9 -4.41 73.13 39.18
N THR A 10 -3.29 72.93 38.48
CA THR A 10 -1.87 72.86 38.90
C THR A 10 -1.48 72.55 40.36
N ILE A 11 -0.62 71.52 40.59
CA ILE A 11 0.76 71.57 41.15
C ILE A 11 1.57 70.32 40.68
N SER A 12 2.80 70.50 40.18
CA SER A 12 3.81 69.46 39.81
C SER A 12 4.93 69.37 40.88
N PRO A 13 5.98 68.53 40.75
CA PRO A 13 6.05 67.07 40.55
C PRO A 13 7.02 66.40 41.56
N HIS A 14 6.83 65.11 41.87
CA HIS A 14 7.96 64.26 42.29
C HIS A 14 7.84 62.85 41.70
N ARG A 15 8.99 62.41 41.16
CA ARG A 15 9.22 61.23 40.33
C ARG A 15 8.91 59.93 41.07
N THR A 16 8.28 58.99 40.36
CA THR A 16 8.74 57.60 40.25
C THR A 16 8.30 57.05 38.90
N SER A 17 9.28 56.72 38.06
CA SER A 17 9.09 56.01 36.80
C SER A 17 8.87 54.53 37.09
N SER A 18 7.65 54.03 36.90
CA SER A 18 7.36 52.59 36.79
C SER A 18 7.26 52.24 35.31
N THR A 19 8.33 51.68 34.76
CA THR A 19 8.37 51.03 33.46
C THR A 19 7.46 49.81 33.51
N SER A 20 6.32 49.88 32.82
CA SER A 20 5.48 48.72 32.53
C SER A 20 6.15 47.92 31.41
N THR A 21 6.83 46.84 31.77
CA THR A 21 7.21 45.77 30.85
C THR A 21 5.94 45.07 30.39
N GLU A 22 5.51 45.35 29.15
CA GLU A 22 4.60 44.50 28.40
C GLU A 22 5.32 43.17 28.12
N THR A 23 4.96 42.14 28.87
CA THR A 23 5.34 40.76 28.57
C THR A 23 4.54 40.35 27.34
N THR A 24 5.14 40.47 26.17
CA THR A 24 4.70 39.79 24.96
C THR A 24 4.90 38.30 25.20
N THR A 25 3.81 37.59 25.50
CA THR A 25 3.78 36.13 25.45
C THR A 25 3.89 35.73 23.98
N ASP A 26 5.13 35.45 23.57
CA ASP A 26 5.43 34.75 22.33
C ASP A 26 4.87 33.32 22.49
N THR A 27 3.65 33.09 22.03
CA THR A 27 3.11 31.73 21.90
C THR A 27 3.69 31.12 20.64
N THR A 28 4.98 30.75 20.70
CA THR A 28 5.49 29.69 19.84
C THR A 28 4.79 28.41 20.27
N THR A 29 3.79 27.98 19.52
CA THR A 29 3.32 26.59 19.59
C THR A 29 4.49 25.71 19.22
N ASP A 30 5.21 25.17 20.22
CA ASP A 30 6.17 24.09 20.01
C ASP A 30 5.39 22.96 19.32
N THR A 31 5.62 22.82 18.01
CA THR A 31 5.00 21.75 17.24
C THR A 31 5.70 20.47 17.66
N GLU A 32 4.95 19.51 18.18
CA GLU A 32 5.49 18.22 18.59
C GLU A 32 6.22 17.56 17.40
N THR A 33 7.43 17.06 17.65
CA THR A 33 8.26 16.46 16.61
C THR A 33 8.57 15.00 16.91
N TYR A 34 8.67 14.18 15.87
CA TYR A 34 8.82 12.73 15.97
C TYR A 34 10.10 12.24 15.26
N ASP A 35 10.72 11.20 15.81
CA ASP A 35 11.91 10.54 15.23
C ASP A 35 11.57 9.58 14.09
N LEU A 36 10.32 9.07 14.05
CA LEU A 36 9.79 8.25 12.96
C LEU A 36 8.50 8.87 12.41
N VAL A 37 8.49 9.13 11.11
CA VAL A 37 7.34 9.69 10.38
C VAL A 37 6.99 8.75 9.22
N ILE A 38 5.77 8.20 9.23
CA ILE A 38 5.22 7.43 8.11
C ILE A 38 4.36 8.36 7.26
N VAL A 39 4.54 8.32 5.94
CA VAL A 39 3.75 9.14 5.01
C VAL A 39 3.11 8.22 3.97
N SER A 40 1.78 8.12 3.96
CA SER A 40 1.04 7.37 2.94
C SER A 40 -0.21 8.11 2.50
N ASN A 41 -0.73 7.79 1.32
CA ASN A 41 -1.91 8.48 0.80
C ASN A 41 -3.12 8.39 1.75
N ARG A 42 -3.37 7.24 2.38
CA ARG A 42 -4.45 7.03 3.36
C ARG A 42 -3.88 6.94 4.77
N LEU A 43 -4.66 7.37 5.75
CA LEU A 43 -4.42 7.09 7.18
C LEU A 43 -4.54 5.59 7.49
N PRO A 44 -4.03 5.13 8.65
CA PRO A 44 -4.18 3.74 9.09
C PRO A 44 -5.57 3.44 9.66
N VAL A 45 -6.47 4.43 9.63
CA VAL A 45 -7.83 4.37 10.12
C VAL A 45 -8.82 4.85 9.08
N ASP A 46 -10.00 4.24 9.07
CA ASP A 46 -11.16 4.68 8.32
C ASP A 46 -12.10 5.42 9.25
N ARG A 47 -12.63 6.55 8.80
CA ARG A 47 -13.74 7.23 9.46
C ARG A 47 -15.01 6.41 9.27
N VAL A 48 -15.74 6.19 10.37
CA VAL A 48 -17.05 5.53 10.38
C VAL A 48 -18.05 6.51 10.97
N THR A 49 -19.26 6.50 10.46
CA THR A 49 -20.38 7.18 11.11
C THR A 49 -21.14 6.14 11.92
N ASP A 50 -21.15 6.32 13.23
CA ASP A 50 -21.89 5.45 14.15
C ASP A 50 -23.40 5.68 14.02
N ASP A 51 -24.21 4.77 14.55
CA ASP A 51 -25.68 4.80 14.45
C ASP A 51 -26.31 6.08 15.02
N ASP A 52 -25.60 6.76 15.93
CA ASP A 52 -26.00 8.04 16.53
C ASP A 52 -25.58 9.27 15.72
N GLY A 53 -24.93 9.06 14.56
CA GLY A 53 -24.44 10.11 13.67
C GLY A 53 -23.08 10.68 14.06
N THR A 54 -22.44 10.17 15.12
CA THR A 54 -21.09 10.60 15.51
C THR A 54 -20.02 9.97 14.62
N ALA A 55 -18.92 10.67 14.42
CA ALA A 55 -17.79 10.15 13.66
C ALA A 55 -16.84 9.40 14.61
N SER A 56 -16.60 8.12 14.34
CA SER A 56 -15.61 7.29 15.00
C SER A 56 -14.51 6.87 14.02
N TRP A 57 -13.41 6.33 14.55
CA TRP A 57 -12.29 5.83 13.76
C TRP A 57 -12.13 4.34 14.00
N ARG A 58 -11.98 3.56 12.94
CA ARG A 58 -11.63 2.14 13.01
C ARG A 58 -10.34 1.88 12.24
N PRO A 59 -9.52 0.90 12.61
CA PRO A 59 -8.37 0.49 11.80
C PRO A 59 -8.78 0.15 10.37
N SER A 60 -8.07 0.71 9.38
CA SER A 60 -8.31 0.39 7.97
C SER A 60 -7.91 -1.07 7.70
N PRO A 61 -8.66 -1.83 6.88
CA PRO A 61 -8.39 -3.25 6.61
C PRO A 61 -7.15 -3.52 5.73
N GLY A 62 -6.18 -2.60 5.66
CA GLY A 62 -5.04 -2.64 4.74
C GLY A 62 -3.81 -3.39 5.28
N GLY A 63 -3.12 -4.12 4.40
CA GLY A 63 -1.88 -4.83 4.72
C GLY A 63 -0.71 -3.91 5.14
N LEU A 64 -0.69 -2.65 4.70
CA LEU A 64 0.32 -1.66 5.13
C LEU A 64 0.14 -1.25 6.60
N VAL A 65 -1.10 -1.12 7.07
CA VAL A 65 -1.40 -0.74 8.45
C VAL A 65 -0.94 -1.84 9.39
N ALA A 66 -1.37 -3.08 9.13
CA ALA A 66 -0.94 -4.24 9.89
C ALA A 66 0.59 -4.45 9.86
N ALA A 67 1.26 -4.01 8.79
CA ALA A 67 2.70 -4.09 8.65
C ALA A 67 3.48 -3.14 9.56
N LEU A 68 2.96 -1.93 9.73
CA LEU A 68 3.68 -0.82 10.37
C LEU A 68 3.19 -0.54 11.78
N GLU A 69 1.98 -0.95 12.16
CA GLU A 69 1.40 -0.79 13.50
C GLU A 69 2.39 -1.19 14.62
N PRO A 70 3.08 -2.36 14.58
CA PRO A 70 4.04 -2.71 15.62
C PRO A 70 5.26 -1.79 15.70
N VAL A 71 5.70 -1.26 14.55
CA VAL A 71 6.83 -0.32 14.47
C VAL A 71 6.42 1.05 15.01
N MET A 72 5.23 1.53 14.63
CA MET A 72 4.67 2.81 15.08
C MET A 72 4.54 2.87 16.60
N ARG A 73 4.02 1.79 17.21
CA ARG A 73 3.88 1.70 18.67
C ARG A 73 5.21 1.64 19.42
N ALA A 74 6.26 1.10 18.80
CA ALA A 74 7.55 0.96 19.45
C ALA A 74 8.36 2.27 19.49
N GLU A 75 8.20 3.11 18.46
CA GLU A 75 9.01 4.31 18.24
C GLU A 75 8.27 5.63 18.54
N ASP A 76 7.04 5.56 19.06
CA ASP A 76 6.16 6.73 19.31
C ASP A 76 6.06 7.65 18.08
N GLY A 77 5.93 7.04 16.90
CA GLY A 77 5.96 7.76 15.62
C GLY A 77 4.63 8.42 15.24
N VAL A 78 4.67 9.25 14.19
CA VAL A 78 3.46 9.86 13.60
C VAL A 78 3.16 9.33 12.20
N TRP A 79 1.88 9.11 11.91
CA TRP A 79 1.37 8.70 10.61
C TRP A 79 0.65 9.85 9.91
N ILE A 80 1.20 10.27 8.77
CA ILE A 80 0.66 11.32 7.90
C ILE A 80 -0.14 10.69 6.77
N GLY A 81 -1.38 11.14 6.57
CA GLY A 81 -2.25 10.59 5.53
C GLY A 81 -3.57 11.33 5.36
N TRP A 82 -4.26 11.08 4.24
CA TRP A 82 -5.61 11.58 4.05
C TRP A 82 -6.64 10.72 4.80
N ALA A 83 -7.55 11.39 5.50
CA ALA A 83 -8.61 10.82 6.34
C ALA A 83 -9.75 10.11 5.59
N GLY A 84 -9.78 10.22 4.26
CA GLY A 84 -10.82 9.59 3.46
C GLY A 84 -12.09 10.42 3.26
N VAL A 85 -12.11 11.66 3.76
CA VAL A 85 -13.18 12.63 3.54
C VAL A 85 -12.64 13.88 2.84
N ALA A 86 -13.38 14.37 1.85
CA ALA A 86 -13.02 15.59 1.12
C ALA A 86 -13.37 16.83 1.94
N ASP A 87 -12.60 17.89 1.76
CA ASP A 87 -12.93 19.24 2.22
C ASP A 87 -13.17 19.41 3.73
N GLU A 88 -12.57 18.55 4.54
CA GLU A 88 -12.53 18.67 6.00
C GLU A 88 -11.11 18.88 6.51
N ASP A 89 -10.97 19.79 7.48
CA ASP A 89 -9.77 19.94 8.30
C ASP A 89 -9.98 19.13 9.58
N ILE A 90 -9.07 18.19 9.84
CA ILE A 90 -9.13 17.32 11.01
C ILE A 90 -7.84 17.56 11.78
N ASP A 91 -7.98 17.97 13.05
CA ASP A 91 -6.85 18.18 13.94
C ASP A 91 -6.08 16.87 14.17
N PRO A 92 -4.77 16.92 14.48
CA PRO A 92 -4.01 15.75 14.87
C PRO A 92 -4.67 15.01 16.04
N PHE A 93 -4.61 13.67 16.02
CA PHE A 93 -5.21 12.83 17.06
C PHE A 93 -4.40 11.55 17.29
N GLU A 94 -4.68 10.85 18.38
CA GLU A 94 -4.13 9.52 18.65
C GLU A 94 -5.21 8.46 18.42
N ALA A 95 -4.87 7.37 17.72
CA ALA A 95 -5.72 6.19 17.63
C ALA A 95 -4.90 4.91 17.80
N ASP A 96 -5.35 4.03 18.70
CA ASP A 96 -4.72 2.73 19.00
C ASP A 96 -3.21 2.80 19.31
N GLY A 97 -2.76 3.89 19.97
CA GLY A 97 -1.36 4.14 20.31
C GLY A 97 -0.50 4.62 19.14
N ILE A 98 -1.13 5.22 18.12
CA ILE A 98 -0.46 5.79 16.95
C ILE A 98 -0.86 7.26 16.83
N ASN A 99 0.13 8.14 16.81
CA ASN A 99 -0.08 9.56 16.52
C ASN A 99 -0.44 9.73 15.04
N ILE A 100 -1.49 10.49 14.75
CA ILE A 100 -2.04 10.66 13.41
C ILE A 100 -2.09 12.14 13.05
N LEU A 101 -1.58 12.45 11.86
CA LEU A 101 -1.64 13.78 11.25
C LEU A 101 -2.41 13.74 9.93
N PRO A 102 -3.67 14.19 9.91
CA PRO A 102 -4.47 14.24 8.69
C PRO A 102 -3.97 15.28 7.69
N VAL A 103 -3.98 14.92 6.40
CA VAL A 103 -3.77 15.85 5.28
C VAL A 103 -5.11 16.12 4.60
N ARG A 104 -5.54 17.38 4.61
CA ARG A 104 -6.74 17.81 3.89
C ARG A 104 -6.55 17.69 2.39
N LEU A 105 -7.55 17.10 1.72
CA LEU A 105 -7.70 17.08 0.27
C LEU A 105 -9.07 17.64 -0.09
N SER A 106 -9.14 18.54 -1.07
CA SER A 106 -10.43 19.00 -1.62
C SER A 106 -11.04 17.97 -2.56
N GLU A 107 -12.31 18.12 -2.91
CA GLU A 107 -12.93 17.30 -3.97
C GLU A 107 -12.13 17.35 -5.29
N GLN A 108 -11.63 18.53 -5.65
CA GLN A 108 -10.80 18.71 -6.85
C GLN A 108 -9.46 17.96 -6.71
N ASP A 109 -8.81 18.02 -5.54
CA ASP A 109 -7.58 17.27 -5.29
C ASP A 109 -7.84 15.76 -5.46
N LEU A 110 -8.97 15.25 -4.96
CA LEU A 110 -9.32 13.84 -5.11
C LEU A 110 -9.53 13.45 -6.57
N GLN A 111 -10.26 14.27 -7.32
CA GLN A 111 -10.53 13.99 -8.73
C GLN A 111 -9.25 14.02 -9.57
N GLU A 112 -8.38 15.01 -9.38
CA GLU A 112 -7.23 15.24 -10.26
C GLU A 112 -5.97 14.48 -9.81
N TYR A 113 -5.66 14.45 -8.50
CA TYR A 113 -4.47 13.77 -7.98
C TYR A 113 -4.71 12.27 -7.75
N TYR A 114 -5.83 11.89 -7.12
CA TYR A 114 -6.05 10.51 -6.71
C TYR A 114 -6.75 9.69 -7.80
N GLU A 115 -7.92 10.12 -8.27
CA GLU A 115 -8.66 9.44 -9.33
C GLU A 115 -7.95 9.58 -10.68
N GLY A 116 -7.53 10.79 -11.04
CA GLY A 116 -6.78 11.10 -12.27
C GLY A 116 -5.34 10.60 -12.25
N PHE A 117 -4.39 11.42 -11.80
CA PHE A 117 -2.96 11.11 -11.98
C PHE A 117 -2.53 9.78 -11.35
N SER A 118 -2.98 9.51 -10.12
CA SER A 118 -2.59 8.28 -9.43
C SER A 118 -3.25 7.05 -10.07
N ASN A 119 -4.57 7.04 -10.22
CA ASN A 119 -5.31 5.82 -10.56
C ASN A 119 -5.66 5.65 -12.05
N ASP A 120 -5.60 6.71 -12.85
CA ASP A 120 -5.85 6.68 -14.29
C ASP A 120 -4.60 7.00 -15.14
N THR A 121 -3.53 7.54 -14.54
CA THR A 121 -2.20 7.64 -15.21
C THR A 121 -1.22 6.58 -14.70
N LEU A 122 -0.83 6.66 -13.41
CA LEU A 122 0.27 5.84 -12.88
C LEU A 122 -0.11 4.37 -12.73
N TRP A 123 -1.29 4.08 -12.15
CA TRP A 123 -1.73 2.72 -11.91
C TRP A 123 -1.79 1.87 -13.20
N PRO A 124 -2.52 2.25 -14.26
CA PRO A 124 -2.53 1.47 -15.51
C PRO A 124 -1.13 1.36 -16.14
N LEU A 125 -0.35 2.45 -16.13
CA LEU A 125 1.00 2.45 -16.69
C LEU A 125 1.95 1.48 -15.97
N TYR A 126 1.89 1.43 -14.64
CA TYR A 126 2.78 0.59 -13.82
C TYR A 126 2.34 -0.87 -13.80
N HIS A 127 1.07 -1.13 -14.14
CA HIS A 127 0.53 -2.47 -14.32
C HIS A 127 0.48 -2.87 -15.80
N ASP A 128 1.59 -2.64 -16.51
CA ASP A 128 1.83 -3.10 -17.88
C ASP A 128 0.80 -2.63 -18.93
N VAL A 129 0.12 -1.50 -18.70
CA VAL A 129 -0.88 -0.93 -19.63
C VAL A 129 -2.03 -1.92 -19.90
N ILE A 130 -2.41 -2.71 -18.87
CA ILE A 130 -3.61 -3.57 -18.93
C ILE A 130 -4.85 -2.75 -19.28
N ALA A 131 -4.94 -1.54 -18.71
CA ALA A 131 -5.81 -0.48 -19.18
C ALA A 131 -4.96 0.65 -19.76
N GLN A 132 -5.53 1.42 -20.69
CA GLN A 132 -4.83 2.54 -21.31
C GLN A 132 -4.66 3.69 -20.30
N PRO A 133 -3.44 4.19 -20.03
CA PRO A 133 -3.24 5.35 -19.17
C PRO A 133 -3.67 6.63 -19.89
N SER A 134 -4.33 7.52 -19.13
CA SER A 134 -4.67 8.87 -19.56
C SER A 134 -3.60 9.86 -19.11
N PHE A 135 -3.28 10.86 -19.93
CA PHE A 135 -2.25 11.86 -19.60
C PHE A 135 -2.82 13.28 -19.68
N HIS A 136 -3.03 13.89 -18.52
CA HIS A 136 -3.61 15.23 -18.38
C HIS A 136 -2.67 16.13 -17.57
N ARG A 137 -2.41 17.35 -18.06
CA ARG A 137 -1.46 18.26 -17.42
C ARG A 137 -2.00 18.79 -16.09
N GLU A 138 -3.30 19.01 -16.05
CA GLU A 138 -4.04 19.51 -14.89
C GLU A 138 -3.89 18.51 -13.73
N TRP A 139 -4.00 17.22 -14.03
CA TRP A 139 -3.79 16.14 -13.06
C TRP A 139 -2.36 16.11 -12.53
N TRP A 140 -1.37 16.30 -13.40
CA TRP A 140 0.03 16.41 -12.97
C TRP A 140 0.26 17.62 -12.06
N ASP A 141 -0.27 18.79 -12.43
CA ASP A 141 -0.09 20.01 -11.66
C ASP A 141 -0.70 19.87 -10.26
N THR A 142 -1.86 19.23 -10.14
CA THR A 142 -2.47 18.91 -8.84
C THR A 142 -1.72 17.79 -8.11
N TYR A 143 -1.17 16.81 -8.82
CA TYR A 143 -0.31 15.80 -8.22
C TYR A 143 0.93 16.39 -7.54
N VAL A 144 1.57 17.36 -8.19
CA VAL A 144 2.70 18.12 -7.62
C VAL A 144 2.26 18.91 -6.38
N LYS A 145 1.13 19.64 -6.46
CA LYS A 145 0.61 20.43 -5.32
C LYS A 145 0.30 19.56 -4.09
N VAL A 146 -0.36 18.42 -4.31
CA VAL A 146 -0.70 17.50 -3.22
C VAL A 146 0.57 16.86 -2.63
N ASN A 147 1.52 16.42 -3.47
CA ASN A 147 2.81 15.90 -2.97
C ASN A 147 3.57 16.95 -2.15
N GLN A 148 3.53 18.22 -2.55
CA GLN A 148 4.14 19.31 -1.78
C GLN A 148 3.47 19.44 -0.39
N ARG A 149 2.13 19.39 -0.32
CA ARG A 149 1.40 19.43 0.96
C ARG A 149 1.78 18.29 1.90
N PHE A 150 1.96 17.09 1.37
CA PHE A 150 2.47 15.94 2.15
C PHE A 150 3.91 16.14 2.62
N ALA A 151 4.78 16.70 1.77
CA ALA A 151 6.16 17.01 2.14
C ALA A 151 6.24 18.08 3.23
N ASP A 152 5.42 19.13 3.14
CA ASP A 152 5.36 20.22 4.11
C ASP A 152 4.86 19.70 5.48
N ALA A 153 3.82 18.88 5.48
CA ALA A 153 3.32 18.23 6.69
C ALA A 153 4.40 17.36 7.36
N ALA A 154 5.12 16.55 6.57
CA ALA A 154 6.22 15.75 7.07
C ALA A 154 7.38 16.60 7.61
N ALA A 155 7.75 17.67 6.92
CA ALA A 155 8.83 18.56 7.33
C ALA A 155 8.54 19.25 8.67
N ALA A 156 7.27 19.63 8.92
CA ALA A 156 6.85 20.34 10.12
C ALA A 156 6.94 19.50 11.40
N VAL A 157 6.66 18.19 11.30
CA VAL A 157 6.61 17.28 12.47
C VAL A 157 7.83 16.36 12.59
N SER A 158 8.78 16.44 11.67
CA SER A 158 9.99 15.61 11.74
C SER A 158 11.02 16.23 12.69
N ALA A 159 11.46 15.48 13.70
CA ALA A 159 12.58 15.86 14.54
C ALA A 159 13.89 16.01 13.73
N LYS A 160 14.92 16.63 14.31
CA LYS A 160 16.22 16.79 13.64
C LYS A 160 16.83 15.42 13.36
N GLY A 161 17.06 15.10 12.09
CA GLY A 161 17.62 13.82 11.69
C GLY A 161 16.68 12.62 11.78
N ALA A 162 15.36 12.87 11.88
CA ALA A 162 14.34 11.84 11.89
C ALA A 162 14.34 10.97 10.62
N VAL A 163 13.73 9.79 10.75
CA VAL A 163 13.44 8.88 9.65
C VAL A 163 12.05 9.16 9.12
N VAL A 164 11.97 9.48 7.82
CA VAL A 164 10.70 9.64 7.12
C VAL A 164 10.55 8.53 6.09
N TRP A 165 9.52 7.69 6.26
CA TRP A 165 9.24 6.58 5.36
C TRP A 165 7.98 6.87 4.54
N VAL A 166 8.19 7.20 3.28
CA VAL A 166 7.16 7.51 2.30
C VAL A 166 6.70 6.23 1.59
N HIS A 167 5.38 6.07 1.44
CA HIS A 167 4.78 4.90 0.82
C HIS A 167 4.00 5.24 -0.45
N ASP A 168 4.36 4.47 -1.47
CA ASP A 168 3.61 4.18 -2.68
C ASP A 168 3.51 5.28 -3.75
N TYR A 169 3.00 4.86 -4.92
CA TYR A 169 3.05 5.60 -6.18
C TYR A 169 2.34 6.97 -6.15
N GLN A 170 1.45 7.23 -5.20
CA GLN A 170 0.80 8.53 -5.08
C GLN A 170 1.76 9.62 -4.56
N LEU A 171 2.83 9.23 -3.86
CA LEU A 171 3.73 10.16 -3.15
C LEU A 171 5.17 10.15 -3.70
N GLN A 172 5.34 9.90 -5.01
CA GLN A 172 6.68 9.72 -5.61
C GLN A 172 7.53 11.00 -5.64
N LEU A 173 6.94 12.18 -5.43
CA LEU A 173 7.68 13.47 -5.42
C LEU A 173 8.07 13.91 -4.01
N VAL A 174 7.38 13.41 -2.99
CA VAL A 174 7.62 13.74 -1.58
C VAL A 174 9.10 13.61 -1.20
N PRO A 175 9.86 12.55 -1.58
CA PRO A 175 11.23 12.42 -1.11
C PRO A 175 12.15 13.58 -1.53
N ALA A 176 12.05 14.04 -2.78
CA ALA A 176 12.86 15.17 -3.25
C ALA A 176 12.37 16.51 -2.68
N MET A 177 11.05 16.71 -2.61
CA MET A 177 10.46 17.92 -2.02
C MET A 177 10.82 18.06 -0.55
N LEU A 178 10.81 16.96 0.19
CA LEU A 178 11.19 16.93 1.60
C LEU A 178 12.69 17.14 1.78
N ARG A 179 13.55 16.49 0.99
CA ARG A 179 15.00 16.69 1.08
C ARG A 179 15.42 18.13 0.81
N ALA A 180 14.75 18.81 -0.12
CA ALA A 180 15.01 20.23 -0.40
C ALA A 180 14.71 21.13 0.80
N GLN A 181 13.73 20.78 1.64
CA GLN A 181 13.39 21.53 2.85
C GLN A 181 14.22 21.11 4.07
N ARG A 182 14.53 19.82 4.14
CA ARG A 182 15.09 19.15 5.31
C ARG A 182 16.19 18.16 4.89
N PRO A 183 17.38 18.66 4.48
CA PRO A 183 18.50 17.82 4.05
C PRO A 183 19.07 16.95 5.18
N ASP A 184 18.71 17.26 6.43
CA ASP A 184 19.09 16.52 7.62
C ASP A 184 18.37 15.18 7.79
N LEU A 185 17.24 14.95 7.12
CA LEU A 185 16.41 13.76 7.30
C LEU A 185 16.98 12.52 6.60
N VAL A 186 16.62 11.35 7.14
CA VAL A 186 16.82 10.05 6.49
C VAL A 186 15.50 9.65 5.83
N ILE A 187 15.49 9.53 4.51
CA ILE A 187 14.26 9.40 3.73
C ILE A 187 14.21 8.04 3.05
N GLY A 188 13.19 7.25 3.38
CA GLY A 188 12.86 6.02 2.69
C GLY A 188 11.65 6.20 1.76
N PHE A 189 11.67 5.53 0.61
CA PHE A 189 10.51 5.36 -0.24
C PHE A 189 10.26 3.88 -0.49
N PHE A 190 9.01 3.41 -0.39
CA PHE A 190 8.66 2.04 -0.77
C PHE A 190 7.51 2.02 -1.79
N ASN A 191 7.77 1.45 -2.98
CA ASN A 191 6.77 1.27 -4.03
C ASN A 191 6.04 -0.08 -3.84
N HIS A 192 4.75 -0.06 -3.52
CA HIS A 192 4.00 -1.29 -3.26
C HIS A 192 3.51 -1.97 -4.53
N ILE A 193 3.31 -1.19 -5.60
CA ILE A 193 2.96 -1.67 -6.93
C ILE A 193 4.22 -2.05 -7.74
N PRO A 194 4.09 -2.73 -8.89
CA PRO A 194 5.23 -3.00 -9.77
C PRO A 194 5.89 -1.70 -10.26
N PHE A 195 7.16 -1.77 -10.68
CA PHE A 195 7.79 -0.69 -11.43
C PHE A 195 8.01 -1.13 -12.88
N PRO A 196 7.38 -0.46 -13.86
CA PRO A 196 7.28 -0.99 -15.22
C PRO A 196 8.63 -0.99 -15.93
N PRO A 197 8.82 -1.87 -16.93
CA PRO A 197 9.99 -1.82 -17.78
C PRO A 197 10.07 -0.48 -18.52
N TYR A 198 11.30 -0.04 -18.82
CA TYR A 198 11.54 1.30 -19.37
C TYR A 198 10.73 1.61 -20.65
N GLY A 199 10.49 0.62 -21.51
CA GLY A 199 9.69 0.81 -22.73
C GLY A 199 8.28 1.30 -22.44
N ILE A 200 7.64 0.78 -21.38
CA ILE A 200 6.34 1.24 -20.90
C ILE A 200 6.50 2.55 -20.14
N TYR A 201 7.42 2.61 -19.16
CA TYR A 201 7.65 3.79 -18.33
C TYR A 201 7.91 5.07 -19.17
N SER A 202 8.61 4.93 -20.30
CA SER A 202 8.97 6.05 -21.17
C SER A 202 7.79 6.80 -21.80
N GLN A 203 6.58 6.22 -21.77
CA GLN A 203 5.35 6.86 -22.21
C GLN A 203 4.94 8.02 -21.30
N LEU A 204 5.29 7.99 -20.00
CA LEU A 204 4.92 9.02 -19.04
C LEU A 204 5.55 10.38 -19.41
N PRO A 205 4.76 11.44 -19.63
CA PRO A 205 5.30 12.77 -19.96
C PRO A 205 6.25 13.31 -18.88
N TRP A 206 5.91 13.09 -17.61
CA TRP A 206 6.65 13.56 -16.43
C TRP A 206 7.63 12.55 -15.85
N ARG A 207 8.06 11.57 -16.65
CA ARG A 207 9.01 10.50 -16.25
C ARG A 207 10.30 11.01 -15.61
N ARG A 208 10.82 12.16 -16.03
CA ARG A 208 12.05 12.71 -15.44
C ARG A 208 11.79 13.23 -14.03
N GLN A 209 10.69 13.96 -13.86
CA GLN A 209 10.27 14.53 -12.58
C GLN A 209 9.94 13.44 -11.56
N ILE A 210 9.31 12.34 -11.97
CA ILE A 210 9.07 11.19 -11.09
C ILE A 210 10.40 10.54 -10.65
N ILE A 211 11.35 10.32 -11.58
CA ILE A 211 12.67 9.80 -11.22
C ILE A 211 13.39 10.75 -10.26
N ASP A 212 13.33 12.06 -10.51
CA ASP A 212 13.95 13.07 -9.64
C ASP A 212 13.32 13.08 -8.25
N GLY A 213 11.99 12.97 -8.18
CA GLY A 213 11.22 12.79 -6.95
C GLY A 213 11.69 11.60 -6.13
N LEU A 214 11.74 10.41 -6.74
CA LEU A 214 12.16 9.17 -6.10
C LEU A 214 13.61 9.20 -5.65
N LEU A 215 14.52 9.76 -6.46
CA LEU A 215 15.94 9.88 -6.13
C LEU A 215 16.21 10.82 -4.95
N GLY A 216 15.21 11.57 -4.46
CA GLY A 216 15.29 12.28 -3.20
C GLY A 216 15.37 11.37 -1.97
N ALA A 217 15.02 10.09 -2.07
CA ALA A 217 15.18 9.13 -0.98
C ALA A 217 16.63 8.62 -0.85
N ASP A 218 17.02 8.19 0.35
CA ASP A 218 18.26 7.45 0.62
C ASP A 218 18.09 5.97 0.27
N VAL A 219 16.93 5.40 0.57
CA VAL A 219 16.57 4.01 0.23
C VAL A 219 15.25 3.96 -0.52
N ILE A 220 15.24 3.28 -1.66
CA ILE A 220 14.07 3.04 -2.50
C ILE A 220 13.81 1.52 -2.54
N GLY A 221 12.71 1.11 -1.92
CA GLY A 221 12.28 -0.28 -1.86
C GLY A 221 11.27 -0.62 -2.94
N PHE A 222 11.40 -1.83 -3.47
CA PHE A 222 10.46 -2.45 -4.39
C PHE A 222 10.06 -3.84 -3.93
N GLN A 223 8.98 -4.38 -4.48
CA GLN A 223 8.57 -5.76 -4.17
C GLN A 223 9.52 -6.80 -4.77
N ARG A 224 9.94 -6.59 -6.03
CA ARG A 224 10.70 -7.59 -6.81
C ARG A 224 12.06 -7.06 -7.25
N VAL A 225 12.99 -7.99 -7.48
CA VAL A 225 14.31 -7.71 -8.08
C VAL A 225 14.16 -7.00 -9.43
N ALA A 226 13.19 -7.46 -10.24
CA ALA A 226 12.93 -6.93 -11.57
C ALA A 226 12.50 -5.46 -11.54
N ASP A 227 11.66 -5.08 -10.57
CA ASP A 227 11.18 -3.70 -10.40
C ASP A 227 12.34 -2.74 -10.05
N ALA A 228 13.22 -3.13 -9.11
CA ALA A 228 14.42 -2.36 -8.77
C ALA A 228 15.39 -2.24 -9.98
N GLY A 229 15.52 -3.32 -10.77
CA GLY A 229 16.30 -3.33 -12.00
C GLY A 229 15.72 -2.42 -13.09
N ASN A 230 14.39 -2.36 -13.21
CA ASN A 230 13.69 -1.47 -14.12
C ASN A 230 13.88 0.00 -13.72
N PHE A 231 13.75 0.33 -12.44
CA PHE A 231 14.03 1.67 -11.92
C PHE A 231 15.46 2.11 -12.20
N SER A 232 16.45 1.27 -11.85
CA SER A 232 17.87 1.55 -12.13
C SER A 232 18.14 1.78 -13.63
N ARG A 233 17.44 1.04 -14.51
CA ARG A 233 17.52 1.21 -15.96
C ARG A 233 16.90 2.53 -16.41
N ALA A 234 15.77 2.93 -15.83
CA ALA A 234 15.13 4.22 -16.11
C ALA A 234 16.04 5.39 -15.71
N VAL A 235 16.67 5.31 -14.54
CA VAL A 235 17.65 6.30 -14.06
C VAL A 235 18.82 6.44 -15.05
N ARG A 236 19.48 5.33 -15.42
CA ARG A 236 20.57 5.35 -16.42
C ARG A 236 20.15 5.98 -17.74
N ARG A 237 18.95 5.65 -18.24
CA ARG A 237 18.46 6.12 -19.54
C ARG A 237 18.07 7.60 -19.53
N LEU A 238 17.47 8.08 -18.45
CA LEU A 238 16.91 9.44 -18.37
C LEU A 238 17.88 10.47 -17.83
N LYS A 239 18.76 10.06 -16.91
CA LYS A 239 19.66 10.95 -16.16
C LYS A 239 21.14 10.69 -16.45
N GLY A 240 21.49 9.52 -16.99
CA GLY A 240 22.89 9.14 -17.24
C GLY A 240 23.68 8.81 -15.97
N TYR A 241 23.02 8.71 -14.81
CA TYR A 241 23.67 8.45 -13.53
C TYR A 241 24.26 7.04 -13.48
N GLU A 242 25.32 6.91 -12.70
CA GLU A 242 25.99 5.63 -12.51
C GLU A 242 25.21 4.73 -11.57
N THR A 243 25.23 3.44 -11.88
CA THR A 243 24.60 2.43 -11.05
C THR A 243 25.52 1.24 -10.88
N ARG A 244 25.73 0.76 -9.65
CA ARG A 244 26.55 -0.41 -9.32
C ARG A 244 25.73 -1.37 -8.46
N GLY A 245 25.21 -2.44 -9.07
CA GLY A 245 24.25 -3.31 -8.40
C GLY A 245 23.01 -2.50 -7.97
N PRO A 246 22.61 -2.50 -6.68
CA PRO A 246 21.48 -1.72 -6.18
C PRO A 246 21.84 -0.25 -5.87
N ILE A 247 23.10 0.16 -6.00
CA ILE A 247 23.55 1.52 -5.67
C ILE A 247 23.42 2.42 -6.89
N ILE A 248 22.90 3.63 -6.69
CA ILE A 248 22.81 4.71 -7.67
C ILE A 248 23.59 5.92 -7.12
N GLU A 249 24.55 6.43 -7.89
CA GLU A 249 25.28 7.66 -7.54
C GLU A 249 24.53 8.85 -8.12
N VAL A 250 23.91 9.67 -7.27
CA VAL A 250 23.17 10.87 -7.68
C VAL A 250 24.09 12.09 -7.52
N PRO A 251 24.50 12.74 -8.61
CA PRO A 251 25.36 13.92 -8.54
C PRO A 251 24.72 15.04 -7.71
N ILE A 252 25.54 15.72 -6.93
CA ILE A 252 25.20 16.96 -6.23
C ILE A 252 25.89 18.09 -7.00
N ASP A 253 25.12 19.13 -7.31
CA ASP A 253 25.69 20.31 -7.96
C ASP A 253 26.67 20.98 -6.99
N THR A 254 27.88 21.30 -7.45
CA THR A 254 28.89 21.96 -6.62
C THR A 254 28.51 23.40 -6.29
N ASP A 255 27.60 23.99 -7.07
CA ASP A 255 27.04 25.32 -6.83
C ASP A 255 25.79 25.27 -5.91
N ASP A 256 25.36 24.07 -5.47
CA ASP A 256 24.29 23.90 -4.48
C ASP A 256 24.77 24.47 -3.13
N PRO A 257 24.15 25.53 -2.57
CA PRO A 257 24.53 26.10 -1.28
C PRO A 257 24.38 25.07 -0.14
N ASP A 258 23.57 24.03 -0.34
CA ASP A 258 23.34 22.94 0.58
C ASP A 258 24.21 21.69 0.27
N ALA A 259 25.17 21.77 -0.67
CA ALA A 259 26.04 20.65 -1.04
C ALA A 259 26.71 19.97 0.17
N GLY A 260 27.04 20.74 1.22
CA GLY A 260 27.65 20.26 2.46
C GLY A 260 26.67 19.81 3.55
N SER A 261 25.36 20.04 3.40
CA SER A 261 24.34 19.64 4.37
C SER A 261 23.68 18.29 4.01
N HIS A 262 23.86 17.81 2.77
CA HIS A 262 23.43 16.48 2.36
C HIS A 262 24.17 15.39 3.16
N ARG A 263 23.44 14.35 3.55
CA ARG A 263 24.02 13.14 4.13
C ARG A 263 24.67 12.26 3.06
N HIS A 264 25.68 11.47 3.47
CA HIS A 264 26.34 10.43 2.67
C HIS A 264 26.85 10.91 1.30
N VAL A 265 27.45 12.10 1.31
CA VAL A 265 28.14 12.66 0.15
C VAL A 265 29.47 11.96 -0.04
N THR A 266 29.69 11.46 -1.25
CA THR A 266 30.93 10.81 -1.69
C THR A 266 31.44 11.52 -2.93
N THR A 267 32.73 11.38 -3.21
CA THR A 267 33.29 11.81 -4.50
C THR A 267 33.06 10.69 -5.52
N ASN A 268 32.31 10.99 -6.59
CA ASN A 268 32.09 10.06 -7.69
C ASN A 268 33.37 9.84 -8.51
N LYS A 269 33.35 8.86 -9.42
CA LYS A 269 34.54 8.54 -10.22
C LYS A 269 35.01 9.65 -11.17
N HIS A 270 34.18 10.68 -11.37
CA HIS A 270 34.45 11.85 -12.19
C HIS A 270 34.96 13.05 -11.37
N GLY A 271 35.15 12.88 -10.05
CA GLY A 271 35.65 13.93 -9.16
C GLY A 271 34.59 14.89 -8.62
N GLY A 272 33.31 14.69 -8.96
CA GLY A 272 32.19 15.48 -8.45
C GLY A 272 31.59 14.89 -7.17
N LEU A 273 30.84 15.71 -6.42
CA LEU A 273 30.09 15.24 -5.25
C LEU A 273 28.84 14.45 -5.68
N ALA A 274 28.52 13.39 -4.96
CA ALA A 274 27.33 12.58 -5.21
C ALA A 274 26.78 11.97 -3.91
N ARG A 275 25.45 11.91 -3.80
CA ARG A 275 24.75 11.11 -2.79
C ARG A 275 24.61 9.68 -3.29
N THR A 276 24.67 8.73 -2.36
CA THR A 276 24.39 7.32 -2.65
C THR A 276 22.92 7.02 -2.37
N VAL A 277 22.21 6.48 -3.35
CA VAL A 277 20.83 5.98 -3.20
C VAL A 277 20.80 4.47 -3.37
N LEU A 278 20.21 3.76 -2.40
CA LEU A 278 20.04 2.32 -2.45
C LEU A 278 18.67 1.94 -3.01
N ALA A 279 18.63 1.34 -4.20
CA ALA A 279 17.41 0.83 -4.83
C ALA A 279 17.42 -0.71 -4.90
N ARG A 280 16.59 -1.39 -4.10
CA ARG A 280 16.54 -2.87 -4.06
C ARG A 280 15.18 -3.45 -3.66
N GLN A 281 15.03 -4.77 -3.75
CA GLN A 281 13.80 -5.44 -3.33
C GLN A 281 13.72 -5.69 -1.83
N PHE A 282 12.53 -5.48 -1.27
CA PHE A 282 12.09 -5.91 0.06
C PHE A 282 10.64 -6.41 -0.07
N PRO A 283 10.42 -7.73 -0.27
CA PRO A 283 9.07 -8.24 -0.51
C PRO A 283 8.21 -8.10 0.74
N ILE A 284 7.12 -7.33 0.65
CA ILE A 284 6.17 -7.18 1.76
C ILE A 284 5.48 -8.50 2.05
N SER A 285 5.04 -8.67 3.30
CA SER A 285 4.32 -9.86 3.75
C SER A 285 3.21 -9.47 4.72
N ILE A 286 2.66 -10.45 5.42
CA ILE A 286 1.57 -10.30 6.38
C ILE A 286 2.04 -10.59 7.81
N ASP A 287 1.25 -10.16 8.78
CA ASP A 287 1.29 -10.67 10.15
C ASP A 287 0.72 -12.09 10.17
N ALA A 288 1.57 -13.06 9.81
CA ALA A 288 1.14 -14.44 9.62
C ALA A 288 0.64 -15.11 10.91
N GLU A 289 1.14 -14.68 12.07
CA GLU A 289 0.73 -15.21 13.37
C GLU A 289 -0.71 -14.83 13.70
N ARG A 290 -1.09 -13.56 13.50
CA ARG A 290 -2.47 -13.09 13.72
C ARG A 290 -3.49 -13.84 12.85
N TYR A 291 -3.17 -14.15 11.60
CA TYR A 291 -4.04 -14.99 10.75
C TYR A 291 -4.14 -16.44 11.26
N GLN A 292 -3.07 -16.99 11.84
CA GLN A 292 -3.13 -18.33 12.45
C GLN A 292 -3.96 -18.35 13.72
N GLU A 293 -3.87 -17.32 14.55
CA GLU A 293 -4.69 -17.20 15.76
C GLU A 293 -6.18 -17.11 15.41
N LEU A 294 -6.54 -16.24 14.45
CA LEU A 294 -7.90 -16.12 13.96
C LEU A 294 -8.42 -17.45 13.40
N ALA A 295 -7.61 -18.17 12.61
CA ALA A 295 -8.00 -19.45 12.02
C ALA A 295 -8.22 -20.59 13.05
N LYS A 296 -7.65 -20.46 14.25
CA LYS A 296 -7.81 -21.45 15.35
C LYS A 296 -9.06 -21.20 16.20
N ARG A 297 -9.70 -20.03 16.08
CA ARG A 297 -10.87 -19.67 16.87
C ARG A 297 -12.06 -20.57 16.54
N PRO A 298 -12.72 -21.22 17.52
CA PRO A 298 -13.83 -22.13 17.28
C PRO A 298 -14.99 -21.49 16.50
N GLU A 299 -15.30 -20.23 16.77
CA GLU A 299 -16.36 -19.47 16.10
C GLU A 299 -16.06 -19.22 14.61
N ILE A 300 -14.78 -19.06 14.24
CA ILE A 300 -14.37 -18.86 12.85
C ILE A 300 -14.40 -20.19 12.09
N GLN A 301 -14.02 -21.30 12.74
CA GLN A 301 -14.14 -22.65 12.17
C GLN A 301 -15.60 -23.08 12.01
N GLU A 302 -16.46 -22.68 12.93
CA GLU A 302 -17.91 -22.86 12.82
C GLU A 302 -18.45 -22.05 11.65
N ARG A 303 -18.09 -20.77 11.54
CA ARG A 303 -18.49 -19.93 10.42
C ARG A 303 -18.05 -20.51 9.07
N ALA A 304 -16.84 -21.06 8.98
CA ALA A 304 -16.36 -21.74 7.77
C ALA A 304 -17.24 -22.95 7.40
N ARG A 305 -17.74 -23.71 8.37
CA ARG A 305 -18.69 -24.81 8.14
C ARG A 305 -20.05 -24.30 7.67
N GLN A 306 -20.57 -23.26 8.33
CA GLN A 306 -21.82 -22.59 7.93
C GLN A 306 -21.77 -22.07 6.48
N ILE A 307 -20.65 -21.45 6.07
CA ILE A 307 -20.46 -21.01 4.69
C ILE A 307 -20.61 -22.18 3.71
N ARG A 308 -20.06 -23.36 4.02
CA ARG A 308 -20.23 -24.55 3.16
C ARG A 308 -21.68 -25.02 3.11
N GLU A 309 -22.38 -24.99 4.25
CA GLU A 309 -23.79 -25.35 4.33
C GLU A 309 -24.68 -24.38 3.53
N GLU A 310 -24.43 -23.07 3.64
CA GLU A 310 -25.12 -22.01 2.90
C GLU A 310 -24.93 -22.13 1.38
N LEU A 311 -23.79 -22.70 0.94
CA LEU A 311 -23.50 -22.97 -0.47
C LEU A 311 -24.07 -24.32 -0.96
N GLY A 312 -24.82 -25.05 -0.13
CA GLY A 312 -25.40 -26.35 -0.48
C GLY A 312 -24.45 -27.53 -0.31
N ASN A 313 -23.42 -27.40 0.53
CA ASN A 313 -22.39 -28.41 0.79
C ASN A 313 -21.70 -28.96 -0.48
N PRO A 314 -21.14 -28.10 -1.35
CA PRO A 314 -20.41 -28.57 -2.51
C PRO A 314 -19.20 -29.43 -2.08
N GLU A 315 -18.77 -30.35 -2.92
CA GLU A 315 -17.56 -31.14 -2.67
C GLU A 315 -16.29 -30.26 -2.69
N LYS A 316 -16.30 -29.24 -3.55
CA LYS A 316 -15.17 -28.32 -3.72
C LYS A 316 -15.63 -26.87 -3.77
N ILE A 317 -14.95 -26.04 -2.99
CA ILE A 317 -15.07 -24.58 -3.07
C ILE A 317 -13.78 -24.01 -3.67
N LEU A 318 -13.93 -23.28 -4.78
CA LEU A 318 -12.89 -22.43 -5.33
C LEU A 318 -13.14 -21.02 -4.82
N LEU A 319 -12.10 -20.33 -4.39
CA LEU A 319 -12.23 -18.99 -3.83
C LEU A 319 -11.35 -18.00 -4.58
N GLY A 320 -11.96 -16.91 -5.00
CA GLY A 320 -11.32 -15.71 -5.50
C GLY A 320 -11.60 -14.53 -4.57
N VAL A 321 -10.57 -13.80 -4.16
CA VAL A 321 -10.71 -12.62 -3.29
C VAL A 321 -9.83 -11.52 -3.82
N ASP A 322 -10.47 -10.44 -4.28
CA ASP A 322 -9.78 -9.34 -4.94
C ASP A 322 -10.52 -8.02 -4.69
N ARG A 323 -9.82 -6.89 -4.80
CA ARG A 323 -10.52 -5.64 -5.13
C ARG A 323 -11.02 -5.76 -6.57
N LEU A 324 -12.19 -5.18 -6.87
CA LEU A 324 -12.67 -5.11 -8.25
C LEU A 324 -11.76 -4.17 -9.05
N ASP A 325 -10.75 -4.74 -9.72
CA ASP A 325 -9.65 -4.03 -10.35
C ASP A 325 -9.16 -4.85 -11.54
N TYR A 326 -8.93 -4.21 -12.69
CA TYR A 326 -8.61 -4.89 -13.96
C TYR A 326 -7.29 -5.66 -13.89
N THR A 327 -6.42 -5.32 -12.94
CA THR A 327 -5.16 -6.02 -12.69
C THR A 327 -5.34 -7.43 -12.12
N LYS A 328 -6.51 -7.74 -11.55
CA LYS A 328 -6.74 -8.98 -10.77
C LYS A 328 -7.14 -10.19 -11.59
N GLY A 329 -7.39 -10.01 -12.88
CA GLY A 329 -7.71 -11.13 -13.78
C GLY A 329 -8.97 -11.89 -13.39
N ILE A 330 -9.95 -11.22 -12.76
CA ILE A 330 -11.24 -11.83 -12.37
C ILE A 330 -11.97 -12.34 -13.61
N GLY A 331 -12.00 -11.55 -14.70
CA GLY A 331 -12.62 -11.99 -15.96
C GLY A 331 -11.97 -13.24 -16.55
N HIS A 332 -10.65 -13.38 -16.44
CA HIS A 332 -9.92 -14.57 -16.92
C HIS A 332 -10.27 -15.81 -16.08
N ARG A 333 -10.41 -15.64 -14.75
CA ARG A 333 -10.85 -16.67 -13.82
C ARG A 333 -12.27 -17.14 -14.13
N LEU A 334 -13.20 -16.21 -14.30
CA LEU A 334 -14.60 -16.50 -14.65
C LEU A 334 -14.70 -17.20 -16.00
N LYS A 335 -13.93 -16.75 -16.99
CA LYS A 335 -13.87 -17.39 -18.31
C LYS A 335 -13.39 -18.84 -18.22
N ALA A 336 -12.27 -19.09 -17.54
CA ALA A 336 -11.75 -20.45 -17.37
C ALA A 336 -12.74 -21.37 -16.64
N PHE A 337 -13.39 -20.87 -15.57
CA PHE A 337 -14.40 -21.63 -14.85
C PHE A 337 -15.65 -21.92 -15.71
N GLY A 338 -16.14 -20.91 -16.43
CA GLY A 338 -17.28 -21.06 -17.34
C GLY A 338 -17.02 -22.04 -18.48
N GLU A 339 -15.82 -22.03 -19.07
CA GLU A 339 -15.44 -23.01 -20.10
C GLU A 339 -15.35 -24.43 -19.55
N LEU A 340 -14.86 -24.61 -18.32
CA LEU A 340 -14.83 -25.94 -17.68
C LEU A 340 -16.23 -26.51 -17.44
N LEU A 341 -17.20 -25.66 -17.08
CA LEU A 341 -18.61 -26.05 -16.97
C LEU A 341 -19.20 -26.39 -18.36
N ALA A 342 -18.94 -25.55 -19.36
CA ALA A 342 -19.40 -25.77 -20.73
C ALA A 342 -18.88 -27.09 -21.34
N GLU A 343 -17.65 -27.48 -20.99
CA GLU A 343 -17.00 -28.71 -21.43
C GLU A 343 -17.42 -29.94 -20.62
N GLY A 344 -18.25 -29.79 -19.57
CA GLY A 344 -18.65 -30.86 -18.67
C GLY A 344 -17.48 -31.42 -17.83
N LYS A 345 -16.40 -30.65 -17.69
CA LYS A 345 -15.24 -31.00 -16.87
C LYS A 345 -15.43 -30.61 -15.40
N LEU A 346 -16.29 -29.64 -15.13
CA LEU A 346 -16.82 -29.31 -13.82
C LEU A 346 -18.34 -29.34 -13.87
N ASP A 347 -18.95 -29.47 -12.70
CA ASP A 347 -20.39 -29.46 -12.51
C ASP A 347 -20.75 -28.66 -11.26
N SER A 348 -21.83 -27.87 -11.34
CA SER A 348 -22.23 -26.93 -10.29
C SER A 348 -22.80 -27.62 -9.05
N GLU A 349 -23.25 -28.87 -9.16
CA GLU A 349 -23.68 -29.67 -8.00
C GLU A 349 -22.51 -30.05 -7.09
N HIS A 350 -21.32 -30.23 -7.66
CA HIS A 350 -20.14 -30.67 -6.92
C HIS A 350 -19.15 -29.53 -6.64
N VAL A 351 -19.14 -28.48 -7.46
CA VAL A 351 -18.10 -27.46 -7.46
C VAL A 351 -18.69 -26.07 -7.56
N THR A 352 -18.38 -25.21 -6.57
CA THR A 352 -18.81 -23.80 -6.55
C THR A 352 -17.60 -22.87 -6.57
N LEU A 353 -17.67 -21.83 -7.41
CA LEU A 353 -16.74 -20.70 -7.35
C LEU A 353 -17.33 -19.58 -6.48
N VAL A 354 -16.64 -19.21 -5.41
CA VAL A 354 -16.95 -18.02 -4.63
C VAL A 354 -16.00 -16.90 -5.07
N GLN A 355 -16.55 -15.77 -5.49
CA GLN A 355 -15.79 -14.58 -5.85
C GLN A 355 -16.20 -13.42 -4.95
N VAL A 356 -15.30 -13.03 -4.05
CA VAL A 356 -15.40 -11.78 -3.28
C VAL A 356 -14.68 -10.68 -4.05
N ALA A 357 -15.42 -9.62 -4.40
CA ALA A 357 -14.91 -8.45 -5.09
C ALA A 357 -15.19 -7.20 -4.24
N SER A 358 -14.18 -6.68 -3.53
CA SER A 358 -14.38 -5.46 -2.76
C SER A 358 -14.47 -4.24 -3.68
N PRO A 359 -15.45 -3.32 -3.49
CA PRO A 359 -15.58 -2.12 -4.29
C PRO A 359 -14.29 -1.29 -4.29
N SER A 360 -13.92 -0.72 -5.45
CA SER A 360 -12.71 0.07 -5.59
C SER A 360 -12.87 1.13 -6.69
N ARG A 361 -12.56 2.39 -6.36
CA ARG A 361 -12.45 3.50 -7.33
C ARG A 361 -13.69 3.63 -8.23
N GLU A 362 -14.87 3.54 -7.64
CA GLU A 362 -16.15 3.45 -8.36
C GLU A 362 -16.51 4.68 -9.21
N ARG A 363 -15.76 5.79 -9.07
CA ARG A 363 -15.90 7.00 -9.90
C ARG A 363 -15.05 6.98 -11.17
N VAL A 364 -14.15 6.00 -11.32
CA VAL A 364 -13.26 5.87 -12.49
C VAL A 364 -13.94 5.01 -13.55
N GLU A 365 -14.05 5.53 -14.78
CA GLU A 365 -14.82 4.90 -15.86
C GLU A 365 -14.41 3.45 -16.16
N THR A 366 -13.11 3.17 -16.21
CA THR A 366 -12.61 1.80 -16.46
C THR A 366 -13.04 0.80 -15.38
N TYR A 367 -13.20 1.25 -14.13
CA TYR A 367 -13.66 0.39 -13.04
C TYR A 367 -15.16 0.12 -13.13
N MET A 368 -15.94 1.10 -13.58
CA MET A 368 -17.38 0.92 -13.84
C MET A 368 -17.61 -0.08 -14.97
N GLN A 369 -16.88 0.07 -16.09
CA GLN A 369 -16.97 -0.86 -17.22
C GLN A 369 -16.57 -2.30 -16.84
N LEU A 370 -15.49 -2.44 -16.07
CA LEU A 370 -15.05 -3.74 -15.56
C LEU A 370 -16.14 -4.39 -14.70
N ARG A 371 -16.79 -3.61 -13.82
CA ARG A 371 -17.87 -4.11 -12.98
C ARG A 371 -19.01 -4.69 -13.81
N ASP A 372 -19.49 -3.93 -14.79
CA ASP A 372 -20.57 -4.35 -15.67
C ASP A 372 -20.21 -5.65 -16.42
N GLU A 373 -18.97 -5.77 -16.91
CA GLU A 373 -18.49 -6.97 -17.59
C GLU A 373 -18.48 -8.20 -16.67
N ILE A 374 -17.99 -8.04 -15.44
CA ILE A 374 -17.92 -9.10 -14.44
C ILE A 374 -19.32 -9.54 -14.02
N GLU A 375 -20.20 -8.61 -13.67
CA GLU A 375 -21.56 -8.91 -13.23
C GLU A 375 -22.38 -9.59 -14.34
N LEU A 376 -22.25 -9.11 -15.59
CA LEU A 376 -22.87 -9.75 -16.75
C LEU A 376 -22.36 -11.18 -16.97
N THR A 377 -21.04 -11.39 -16.84
CA THR A 377 -20.42 -12.71 -17.02
C THR A 377 -20.89 -13.69 -15.93
N VAL A 378 -20.95 -13.25 -14.68
CA VAL A 378 -21.49 -14.04 -13.56
C VAL A 378 -22.95 -14.40 -13.83
N GLY A 379 -23.78 -13.42 -14.21
CA GLY A 379 -25.19 -13.64 -14.51
C GLY A 379 -25.41 -14.66 -15.63
N ARG A 380 -24.61 -14.60 -16.70
CA ARG A 380 -24.66 -15.57 -17.80
C ARG A 380 -24.27 -16.98 -17.34
N ILE A 381 -23.11 -17.14 -16.70
CA ILE A 381 -22.65 -18.46 -16.24
C ILE A 381 -23.65 -19.06 -15.24
N ASN A 382 -24.17 -18.26 -14.31
CA ASN A 382 -25.16 -18.75 -13.37
C ASN A 382 -26.47 -19.14 -14.05
N GLY A 383 -26.95 -18.36 -15.02
CA GLY A 383 -28.15 -18.67 -15.79
C GLY A 383 -28.04 -19.95 -16.62
N ASP A 384 -26.84 -20.24 -17.14
CA ASP A 384 -26.58 -21.43 -17.96
C ASP A 384 -26.36 -22.70 -17.13
N TYR A 385 -25.73 -22.59 -15.94
CA TYR A 385 -25.19 -23.76 -15.22
C TYR A 385 -25.65 -23.93 -13.77
N SER A 386 -26.35 -22.97 -13.16
CA SER A 386 -26.87 -23.15 -11.80
C SER A 386 -28.12 -24.03 -11.80
N THR A 387 -28.33 -24.76 -10.70
CA THR A 387 -29.56 -25.53 -10.45
C THR A 387 -30.40 -24.87 -9.37
N LEU A 388 -31.57 -25.42 -9.06
CA LEU A 388 -32.41 -24.90 -7.95
C LEU A 388 -31.74 -24.98 -6.58
N GLY A 389 -30.80 -25.93 -6.41
CA GLY A 389 -30.10 -26.17 -5.14
C GLY A 389 -28.65 -25.69 -5.10
N HIS A 390 -28.04 -25.42 -6.25
CA HIS A 390 -26.61 -25.12 -6.35
C HIS A 390 -26.33 -23.95 -7.29
N THR A 391 -25.59 -22.97 -6.79
CA THR A 391 -25.13 -21.82 -7.59
C THR A 391 -23.74 -22.13 -8.13
N ALA A 392 -23.53 -21.95 -9.44
CA ALA A 392 -22.21 -22.14 -10.05
C ALA A 392 -21.18 -21.13 -9.52
N ILE A 393 -21.57 -19.85 -9.45
CA ILE A 393 -20.74 -18.75 -8.94
C ILE A 393 -21.50 -17.94 -7.87
N ALA A 394 -20.98 -17.96 -6.64
CA ALA A 394 -21.39 -17.02 -5.59
C ALA A 394 -20.53 -15.74 -5.68
N TYR A 395 -21.07 -14.68 -6.29
CA TYR A 395 -20.40 -13.39 -6.43
C TYR A 395 -20.86 -12.40 -5.35
N LEU A 396 -19.91 -11.78 -4.66
CA LEU A 396 -20.15 -10.89 -3.53
C LEU A 396 -19.39 -9.57 -3.74
N HIS A 397 -20.12 -8.48 -4.02
CA HIS A 397 -19.54 -7.15 -4.27
C HIS A 397 -19.49 -6.28 -3.00
N HIS A 398 -18.85 -6.77 -1.94
CA HIS A 398 -18.75 -6.10 -0.64
C HIS A 398 -17.37 -6.25 -0.01
N GLY A 399 -17.04 -5.33 0.92
CA GLY A 399 -15.91 -5.51 1.83
C GLY A 399 -16.33 -6.37 3.01
N TYR A 400 -15.49 -7.34 3.39
CA TYR A 400 -15.72 -8.21 4.53
C TYR A 400 -14.74 -7.90 5.67
N PRO A 401 -15.17 -8.03 6.93
CA PRO A 401 -14.26 -7.98 8.07
C PRO A 401 -13.26 -9.14 8.00
N ARG A 402 -12.13 -8.98 8.70
CA ARG A 402 -11.02 -9.94 8.64
C ARG A 402 -11.43 -11.34 9.10
N GLU A 403 -12.32 -11.43 10.09
CA GLU A 403 -12.87 -12.66 10.63
C GLU A 403 -13.62 -13.48 9.58
N GLU A 404 -14.52 -12.83 8.82
CA GLU A 404 -15.29 -13.48 7.75
C GLU A 404 -14.36 -13.91 6.60
N MET A 405 -13.35 -13.09 6.28
CA MET A 405 -12.33 -13.45 5.28
C MET A 405 -11.56 -14.71 5.68
N VAL A 406 -11.17 -14.85 6.95
CA VAL A 406 -10.51 -16.06 7.44
C VAL A 406 -11.44 -17.27 7.38
N ALA A 407 -12.74 -17.10 7.69
CA ALA A 407 -13.72 -18.17 7.55
C ALA A 407 -13.85 -18.64 6.09
N LEU A 408 -13.88 -17.72 5.13
CA LEU A 408 -13.85 -18.04 3.69
C LEU A 408 -12.58 -18.79 3.28
N TYR A 409 -11.40 -18.36 3.75
CA TYR A 409 -10.14 -19.05 3.46
C TYR A 409 -10.12 -20.50 4.01
N LEU A 410 -10.71 -20.72 5.18
CA LEU A 410 -10.86 -22.06 5.76
C LEU A 410 -11.89 -22.92 5.01
N ALA A 411 -12.98 -22.32 4.55
CA ALA A 411 -14.02 -23.01 3.79
C ALA A 411 -13.53 -23.45 2.38
N ALA A 412 -12.62 -22.70 1.77
CA ALA A 412 -12.13 -22.94 0.41
C ALA A 412 -11.19 -24.15 0.28
N ASP A 413 -11.40 -24.99 -0.73
CA ASP A 413 -10.49 -26.08 -1.09
C ASP A 413 -9.34 -25.59 -1.99
N VAL A 414 -9.64 -24.65 -2.89
CA VAL A 414 -8.69 -24.10 -3.87
C VAL A 414 -8.78 -22.58 -3.85
N MET A 415 -7.64 -21.91 -3.63
CA MET A 415 -7.52 -20.46 -3.73
C MET A 415 -7.02 -20.08 -5.13
N LEU A 416 -7.76 -19.22 -5.83
CA LEU A 416 -7.45 -18.75 -7.17
C LEU A 416 -6.95 -17.30 -7.11
N VAL A 417 -5.64 -17.11 -7.25
CA VAL A 417 -5.00 -15.79 -7.33
C VAL A 417 -4.45 -15.60 -8.73
N THR A 418 -5.27 -15.06 -9.62
CA THR A 418 -5.05 -15.05 -11.08
C THR A 418 -4.72 -13.66 -11.63
N ALA A 419 -4.06 -12.82 -10.84
CA ALA A 419 -3.74 -11.44 -11.22
C ALA A 419 -2.91 -11.37 -12.51
N LEU A 420 -3.29 -10.49 -13.43
CA LEU A 420 -2.55 -10.20 -14.67
C LEU A 420 -1.24 -9.45 -14.36
N ARG A 421 -1.26 -8.62 -13.33
CA ARG A 421 -0.06 -7.98 -12.78
C ARG A 421 -0.33 -7.55 -11.34
N ASP A 422 0.54 -7.93 -10.40
CA ASP A 422 0.40 -7.54 -8.99
C ASP A 422 1.77 -7.35 -8.35
N GLY A 423 1.94 -6.25 -7.60
CA GLY A 423 3.20 -5.96 -6.91
C GLY A 423 3.59 -7.08 -5.94
N MET A 424 2.61 -7.63 -5.22
CA MET A 424 2.83 -8.76 -4.31
C MET A 424 1.66 -9.75 -4.31
N ASN A 425 0.45 -9.27 -4.03
CA ASN A 425 -0.73 -10.06 -3.66
C ASN A 425 -0.65 -10.70 -2.25
N LEU A 426 -1.18 -10.01 -1.24
CA LEU A 426 -1.18 -10.47 0.15
C LEU A 426 -2.23 -11.56 0.41
N VAL A 427 -3.35 -11.56 -0.31
CA VAL A 427 -4.40 -12.59 -0.25
C VAL A 427 -3.83 -14.00 -0.41
N ALA A 428 -2.87 -14.19 -1.32
CA ALA A 428 -2.16 -15.46 -1.48
C ALA A 428 -1.44 -15.92 -0.19
N LYS A 429 -0.79 -14.98 0.51
CA LYS A 429 -0.08 -15.24 1.78
C LYS A 429 -1.06 -15.45 2.93
N GLU A 430 -2.16 -14.70 2.97
CA GLU A 430 -3.23 -14.83 3.98
C GLU A 430 -3.86 -16.21 3.94
N TYR A 431 -4.27 -16.67 2.75
CA TYR A 431 -4.79 -18.02 2.56
C TYR A 431 -3.81 -19.06 3.12
N VAL A 432 -2.55 -19.02 2.69
CA VAL A 432 -1.51 -19.95 3.18
C VAL A 432 -1.35 -19.90 4.71
N ALA A 433 -1.36 -18.72 5.32
CA ALA A 433 -1.21 -18.56 6.76
C ALA A 433 -2.36 -19.20 7.55
N THR A 434 -3.59 -19.16 7.04
CA THR A 434 -4.76 -19.75 7.71
C THR A 434 -4.82 -21.28 7.68
N ARG A 435 -4.14 -21.94 6.72
CA ARG A 435 -4.16 -23.41 6.53
C ARG A 435 -3.35 -24.21 7.56
N ALA A 436 -3.67 -24.08 8.84
CA ALA A 436 -2.98 -24.81 9.92
C ALA A 436 -3.13 -26.33 9.84
N ASP A 437 -4.12 -26.80 9.07
CA ASP A 437 -4.37 -28.19 8.71
C ASP A 437 -3.38 -28.74 7.66
N ASP A 438 -2.49 -27.90 7.13
CA ASP A 438 -1.65 -28.18 5.97
C ASP A 438 -2.47 -28.73 4.79
N ASP A 439 -3.70 -28.26 4.58
CA ASP A 439 -4.52 -28.68 3.45
C ASP A 439 -4.90 -27.48 2.56
N GLY A 440 -5.56 -27.76 1.44
CA GLY A 440 -5.91 -26.77 0.42
C GLY A 440 -4.83 -26.58 -0.65
N VAL A 441 -5.20 -25.93 -1.75
CA VAL A 441 -4.33 -25.68 -2.91
C VAL A 441 -4.34 -24.20 -3.26
N LEU A 442 -3.16 -23.61 -3.45
CA LEU A 442 -3.00 -22.27 -3.99
C LEU A 442 -2.66 -22.35 -5.48
N VAL A 443 -3.52 -21.79 -6.33
CA VAL A 443 -3.25 -21.48 -7.73
C VAL A 443 -2.86 -20.01 -7.80
N LEU A 444 -1.68 -19.71 -8.33
CA LEU A 444 -1.06 -18.38 -8.23
C LEU A 444 -0.46 -17.93 -9.56
N SER A 445 -0.82 -16.74 -10.00
CA SER A 445 -0.23 -16.10 -11.18
C SER A 445 1.27 -15.86 -11.00
N GLU A 446 2.06 -16.19 -12.01
CA GLU A 446 3.49 -15.85 -12.10
C GLU A 446 3.75 -14.33 -12.20
N PHE A 447 2.70 -13.54 -12.47
CA PHE A 447 2.73 -12.09 -12.55
C PHE A 447 2.40 -11.39 -11.22
N ALA A 448 2.13 -12.15 -10.15
CA ALA A 448 2.05 -11.65 -8.79
C ALA A 448 3.42 -11.77 -8.09
N GLY A 449 3.88 -10.72 -7.39
CA GLY A 449 5.16 -10.75 -6.69
C GLY A 449 5.30 -11.89 -5.67
N ALA A 450 4.20 -12.36 -5.08
CA ALA A 450 4.19 -13.51 -4.16
C ALA A 450 4.70 -14.80 -4.82
N SER A 451 4.62 -14.93 -6.15
CA SER A 451 5.13 -16.11 -6.87
C SER A 451 6.65 -16.29 -6.76
N ASP A 452 7.40 -15.19 -6.55
CA ASP A 452 8.85 -15.24 -6.35
C ASP A 452 9.21 -16.05 -5.08
N GLU A 453 8.35 -16.01 -4.06
CA GLU A 453 8.51 -16.70 -2.77
C GLU A 453 7.70 -18.02 -2.67
N LEU A 454 6.48 -18.04 -3.22
CA LEU A 454 5.49 -19.12 -3.08
C LEU A 454 5.58 -20.19 -4.19
N ARG A 455 6.82 -20.61 -4.53
CA ARG A 455 7.11 -21.51 -5.66
C ARG A 455 6.53 -22.93 -5.56
N GLN A 456 5.87 -23.29 -4.46
CA GLN A 456 5.19 -24.58 -4.30
C GLN A 456 3.68 -24.51 -4.60
N ALA A 457 3.16 -23.31 -4.87
CA ALA A 457 1.85 -23.11 -5.46
C ALA A 457 1.81 -23.73 -6.87
N LEU A 458 0.61 -23.90 -7.42
CA LEU A 458 0.44 -24.18 -8.85
C LEU A 458 0.54 -22.85 -9.58
N LEU A 459 1.70 -22.58 -10.18
CA LEU A 459 1.94 -21.34 -10.91
C LEU A 459 1.25 -21.37 -12.27
N ILE A 460 0.58 -20.28 -12.62
CA ILE A 460 -0.12 -20.13 -13.90
C ILE A 460 0.32 -18.87 -14.62
N ASN A 461 0.24 -18.91 -15.94
CA ASN A 461 0.16 -17.71 -16.76
C ASN A 461 -1.34 -17.41 -16.98
N PRO A 462 -1.90 -16.31 -16.46
CA PRO A 462 -3.33 -16.03 -16.56
C PRO A 462 -3.78 -15.72 -17.99
N HIS A 463 -2.87 -15.42 -18.92
CA HIS A 463 -3.17 -15.25 -20.34
C HIS A 463 -3.38 -16.58 -21.08
N ASP A 464 -2.92 -17.70 -20.49
CA ASP A 464 -3.15 -19.05 -21.00
C ASP A 464 -4.40 -19.63 -20.33
N ILE A 465 -5.56 -19.41 -20.94
CA ILE A 465 -6.84 -19.88 -20.40
C ILE A 465 -6.89 -21.42 -20.34
N GLU A 466 -6.34 -22.13 -21.32
CA GLU A 466 -6.27 -23.59 -21.28
C GLU A 466 -5.37 -24.08 -20.14
N GLY A 467 -4.18 -23.49 -19.98
CA GLY A 467 -3.29 -23.80 -18.86
C GLY A 467 -3.93 -23.51 -17.50
N LEU A 468 -4.71 -22.42 -17.38
CA LEU A 468 -5.48 -22.13 -16.17
C LEU A 468 -6.57 -23.20 -15.91
N LYS A 469 -7.30 -23.63 -16.94
CA LYS A 469 -8.33 -24.68 -16.86
C LYS A 469 -7.73 -26.03 -16.43
N GLU A 470 -6.60 -26.42 -17.02
CA GLU A 470 -5.86 -27.63 -16.64
C GLU A 470 -5.40 -27.57 -15.18
N THR A 471 -4.88 -26.42 -14.76
CA THR A 471 -4.39 -26.21 -13.39
C THR A 471 -5.51 -26.24 -12.36
N ILE A 472 -6.69 -25.68 -12.68
CA ILE A 472 -7.88 -25.75 -11.82
C ILE A 472 -8.30 -27.20 -11.61
N GLN A 473 -8.39 -27.99 -12.69
CA GLN A 473 -8.71 -29.42 -12.59
C GLN A 473 -7.67 -30.19 -11.78
N GLN A 474 -6.38 -29.90 -11.99
CA GLN A 474 -5.29 -30.48 -11.20
C GLN A 474 -5.45 -30.14 -9.71
N ALA A 475 -5.77 -28.89 -9.37
CA ALA A 475 -5.95 -28.45 -7.99
C ALA A 475 -7.10 -29.19 -7.29
N ILE A 476 -8.23 -29.33 -7.97
CA ILE A 476 -9.42 -30.04 -7.48
C ILE A 476 -9.12 -31.53 -7.24
N ALA A 477 -8.45 -32.18 -8.19
CA ALA A 477 -8.13 -33.61 -8.13
C ALA A 477 -6.89 -33.93 -7.27
N MET A 478 -6.18 -32.92 -6.73
CA MET A 478 -4.88 -33.12 -6.09
C MET A 478 -4.99 -34.03 -4.85
N PRO A 479 -4.24 -35.14 -4.78
CA PRO A 479 -4.26 -36.02 -3.61
C PRO A 479 -3.78 -35.32 -2.34
N ARG A 480 -4.40 -35.63 -1.19
CA ARG A 480 -4.08 -35.01 0.11
C ARG A 480 -2.59 -34.99 0.45
N ARG A 481 -1.87 -36.08 0.15
CA ARG A 481 -0.41 -36.16 0.39
C ARG A 481 0.36 -35.07 -0.35
N GLU A 482 -0.04 -34.74 -1.59
CA GLU A 482 0.60 -33.68 -2.36
C GLU A 482 0.20 -32.30 -1.85
N ARG A 483 -1.09 -32.07 -1.56
CA ARG A 483 -1.60 -30.82 -0.98
C ARG A 483 -0.84 -30.45 0.29
N THR A 484 -0.73 -31.41 1.22
CA THR A 484 0.02 -31.24 2.47
C THR A 484 1.49 -30.97 2.28
N ARG A 485 2.15 -31.65 1.33
CA ARG A 485 3.56 -31.38 1.02
C ARG A 485 3.75 -29.93 0.54
N ARG A 486 2.89 -29.45 -0.36
CA ARG A 486 2.95 -28.09 -0.91
C ARG A 486 2.61 -27.04 0.14
N MET A 487 1.51 -27.22 0.85
CA MET A 487 1.03 -26.25 1.85
C MET A 487 2.04 -26.08 2.99
N ARG A 488 2.65 -27.15 3.50
CA ARG A 488 3.74 -27.05 4.50
C ARG A 488 4.91 -26.19 4.02
N ALA A 489 5.32 -26.36 2.77
CA ALA A 489 6.42 -25.60 2.20
C ALA A 489 6.06 -24.11 2.01
N LEU A 490 4.82 -23.82 1.58
CA LEU A 490 4.28 -22.47 1.47
C LEU A 490 4.21 -21.80 2.85
N ARG A 491 3.61 -22.47 3.83
CA ARG A 491 3.48 -22.00 5.21
C ARG A 491 4.83 -21.67 5.83
N LYS A 492 5.82 -22.56 5.67
CA LYS A 492 7.18 -22.31 6.14
C LYS A 492 7.75 -21.00 5.58
N ARG A 493 7.51 -20.69 4.30
CA ARG A 493 7.98 -19.44 3.68
C ARG A 493 7.27 -18.22 4.26
N VAL A 494 5.94 -18.23 4.30
CA VAL A 494 5.14 -17.09 4.81
C VAL A 494 5.47 -16.79 6.27
N LEU A 495 5.63 -17.81 7.12
CA LEU A 495 5.96 -17.64 8.54
C LEU A 495 7.41 -17.20 8.79
N THR A 496 8.35 -17.49 7.87
CA THR A 496 9.75 -17.08 8.01
C THR A 496 10.01 -15.69 7.45
N ASN A 497 9.17 -15.25 6.51
CA ASN A 497 9.25 -13.96 5.85
C ASN A 497 7.94 -13.21 6.11
N ASP A 498 7.69 -12.88 7.37
CA ASP A 498 6.54 -12.11 7.82
C ASP A 498 6.76 -10.60 7.62
N VAL A 499 5.76 -9.82 8.01
CA VAL A 499 5.78 -8.38 7.82
C VAL A 499 6.75 -7.66 8.77
N ALA A 500 6.99 -8.20 9.96
CA ALA A 500 7.97 -7.68 10.90
C ALA A 500 9.39 -7.79 10.33
N LYS A 501 9.72 -8.90 9.67
CA LYS A 501 11.00 -9.05 8.97
C LYS A 501 11.13 -8.09 7.79
N TRP A 502 10.04 -7.86 7.05
CA TRP A 502 10.03 -6.88 5.97
C TRP A 502 10.37 -5.48 6.49
N SER A 503 9.65 -5.00 7.51
CA SER A 503 9.85 -3.66 8.06
C SER A 503 11.24 -3.52 8.69
N ALA A 504 11.68 -4.49 9.49
CA ALA A 504 13.02 -4.51 10.08
C ALA A 504 14.11 -4.48 9.00
N SER A 505 13.94 -5.21 7.89
CA SER A 505 14.94 -5.24 6.80
C SER A 505 15.03 -3.91 6.04
N PHE A 506 13.93 -3.18 5.92
CA PHE A 506 13.89 -1.87 5.26
C PHE A 506 14.47 -0.79 6.18
N LEU A 507 14.04 -0.76 7.43
CA LEU A 507 14.55 0.17 8.44
C LEU A 507 16.06 -0.01 8.67
N ASP A 508 16.54 -1.25 8.74
CA ASP A 508 17.98 -1.53 8.82
C ASP A 508 18.75 -1.03 7.58
N ALA A 509 18.13 -1.05 6.40
CA ALA A 509 18.75 -0.45 5.22
C ALA A 509 18.84 1.07 5.32
N LEU A 510 17.82 1.72 5.89
CA LEU A 510 17.80 3.16 6.16
C LEU A 510 18.85 3.56 7.20
N THR A 511 18.94 2.84 8.32
CA THR A 511 19.90 3.15 9.40
C THR A 511 21.34 2.87 8.98
N ARG A 512 21.61 1.82 8.19
CA ARG A 512 22.94 1.58 7.61
C ARG A 512 23.30 2.62 6.56
N SER A 513 22.33 3.10 5.81
CA SER A 513 22.51 4.27 4.96
C SER A 513 22.73 5.55 5.78
N ALA A 514 22.59 5.54 7.11
CA ALA A 514 22.64 6.72 7.96
C ALA A 514 23.95 6.90 8.78
N HIS A 515 24.97 6.03 8.67
CA HIS A 515 26.14 5.95 9.58
C HIS A 515 26.60 7.26 10.28
N GLY A 516 26.21 7.31 11.56
CA GLY A 516 26.38 8.27 12.66
C GLY A 516 25.46 7.75 13.80
N ASP A 517 25.67 8.12 15.08
CA ASP A 517 24.85 7.61 16.20
C ASP A 517 23.34 7.83 15.92
N HIS A 518 22.63 6.76 15.58
CA HIS A 518 21.23 6.81 15.11
C HIS A 518 20.26 6.38 16.24
N PRO A 519 19.10 7.04 16.41
CA PRO A 519 18.14 6.75 17.49
C PRO A 519 17.46 5.37 17.41
N LEU A 520 17.13 4.87 16.20
CA LEU A 520 16.48 3.55 15.98
C LEU A 520 17.38 2.31 16.22
N GLN A 521 18.17 2.28 17.29
CA GLN A 521 19.22 1.27 17.51
C GLN A 521 18.73 -0.15 17.87
N ASN A 522 17.43 -0.39 18.00
CA ASN A 522 16.90 -1.73 18.27
C ASN A 522 15.64 -2.00 17.45
N PRO A 523 15.74 -2.56 16.22
CA PRO A 523 14.57 -3.21 15.62
C PRO A 523 14.06 -4.27 16.61
N PRO A 524 12.73 -4.42 16.80
CA PRO A 524 12.20 -5.37 17.78
C PRO A 524 12.67 -6.78 17.44
N VAL A 525 13.67 -7.25 18.20
CA VAL A 525 14.05 -8.65 18.23
C VAL A 525 12.97 -9.32 19.05
N ASN A 526 12.12 -10.11 18.40
CA ASN A 526 11.17 -10.99 19.09
C ASN A 526 11.93 -11.79 20.15
N ARG A 527 11.72 -11.43 21.43
CA ARG A 527 12.14 -12.29 22.54
C ARG A 527 11.20 -13.49 22.48
N ARG A 528 11.81 -14.62 22.11
CA ARG A 528 11.29 -15.99 22.00
C ARG A 528 10.04 -16.32 22.79
#